data_AF-A0A1A8FV08-F1
#
_entry.id   AF-A0A1A8FV08-F1
#
_cell.length_a   1.000
_cell.length_b   1.000
_cell.length_c   1.000
_cell.angle_alpha   90.00
_cell.angle_beta   90.00
_cell.angle_gamma   90.00
#
_symmetry.space_group_name_H-M   'P 1'
#
loop_
_entity.id
_entity.type
_entity.pdbx_description
1 polymer ?
#
loop_
_entity_poly.entity_id
_entity_poly.type
_entity_poly.pdbx_seq_one_letter_code
_entity_poly.pdbx_strand_id
1 'polypeptide(L)'
;MLNIPTQSFPAPSSQQRISPSGQSERNKVALKPGHSLMDWIRFAKSGKDLTGLRGRLIEVTQEELQKHNSRGDCWTCIRGMVYNVTPYIDYHPGGEEELMKAAGIDATDLFDQVHRWVNYESMLKECLVGRLATKAAAAHKAATPASPTGLAPPAAVPPPSNRDPKPRFDWFQTDATVHLVVYAKRKIPSLGCTTVDLQAGVLRVEVLLGKMSFMIHLCLASPVEENVAVHSAVSVGKIQVTMHKQTKEKWKSLGQPLEFHNTFICKKDRALFYRDCVLASKAEVNHNSQLFRLHFPQGTVLQVPVGRHVFLKALIQDTDVVRPYTPVGQSLVAASHHSSQDSDLYLMIKVYPDGVFTKYLNSLRVGTLQLDRP
;
A
#
# COMPACT_ATOMS: atom_id res chain seq x y z
N MET A 1 21.82 21.95 49.53
CA MET A 1 20.58 21.65 48.77
C MET A 1 20.31 22.83 47.86
N LEU A 2 20.20 22.62 46.55
CA LEU A 2 19.89 23.69 45.57
C LEU A 2 18.54 23.37 44.95
N ASN A 3 17.61 24.33 45.06
CA ASN A 3 16.20 24.14 44.74
C ASN A 3 16.00 24.43 43.24
N ILE A 4 15.74 23.40 42.42
CA ILE A 4 15.47 23.56 40.99
C ILE A 4 13.95 23.65 40.79
N PRO A 5 13.39 24.77 40.30
CA PRO A 5 11.96 24.87 40.03
C PRO A 5 11.57 23.92 38.90
N THR A 6 10.65 23.00 39.17
CA THR A 6 10.01 22.17 38.13
C THR A 6 9.17 23.05 37.21
N GLN A 7 9.71 23.42 36.05
CA GLN A 7 8.92 24.04 35.00
C GLN A 7 7.92 23.02 34.44
N SER A 8 6.63 23.19 34.78
CA SER A 8 5.55 22.43 34.18
C SER A 8 5.34 22.88 32.74
N PHE A 9 5.50 21.95 31.80
CA PHE A 9 5.24 22.18 30.39
C PHE A 9 3.89 21.56 30.00
N PRO A 10 2.99 22.26 29.27
CA PRO A 10 3.12 23.65 28.82
C PRO A 10 2.92 24.68 29.94
N ALA A 11 3.54 25.86 29.76
CA ALA A 11 3.47 26.98 30.69
C ALA A 11 2.02 27.41 31.03
N PRO A 12 1.75 28.04 32.20
CA PRO A 12 0.40 28.39 32.64
C PRO A 12 -0.42 29.25 31.66
N SER A 13 0.26 30.08 30.86
CA SER A 13 -0.31 30.97 29.84
C SER A 13 -0.27 30.40 28.41
N SER A 14 0.10 29.13 28.23
CA SER A 14 0.19 28.52 26.89
C SER A 14 -1.19 28.30 26.27
N GLN A 15 -1.35 28.74 25.02
CA GLN A 15 -2.53 28.46 24.17
C GLN A 15 -2.75 26.96 23.90
N GLN A 16 -1.80 26.10 24.28
CA GLN A 16 -1.97 24.63 24.24
C GLN A 16 -2.81 24.09 25.41
N ARG A 17 -3.14 24.90 26.42
CA ARG A 17 -4.07 24.52 27.50
C ARG A 17 -5.51 24.70 27.00
N ILE A 18 -6.12 23.60 26.57
CA ILE A 18 -7.53 23.56 26.15
C ILE A 18 -8.43 23.89 27.35
N SER A 19 -9.13 25.03 27.28
CA SER A 19 -10.22 25.38 28.20
C SER A 19 -11.44 24.48 27.95
N PRO A 20 -12.17 24.04 29.00
CA PRO A 20 -13.35 23.21 28.82
C PRO A 20 -14.58 24.08 28.49
N SER A 21 -14.79 24.36 27.20
CA SER A 21 -16.05 24.94 26.71
C SER A 21 -16.47 24.31 25.37
N GLY A 22 -17.60 23.62 25.38
CA GLY A 22 -18.27 23.15 24.16
C GLY A 22 -17.74 21.85 23.53
N GLN A 23 -17.58 20.76 24.29
CA GLN A 23 -17.57 19.42 23.69
C GLN A 23 -18.99 18.88 23.61
N SER A 24 -19.38 18.35 22.43
CA SER A 24 -20.59 17.51 22.36
C SER A 24 -20.39 16.30 23.27
N GLU A 25 -21.44 15.91 23.99
CA GLU A 25 -21.40 14.76 24.89
C GLU A 25 -21.07 13.48 24.11
N ARG A 26 -19.82 13.03 24.21
CA ARG A 26 -19.44 11.68 23.81
C ARG A 26 -19.85 10.76 24.94
N ASN A 27 -21.01 10.14 24.81
CA ASN A 27 -21.47 9.05 25.68
C ASN A 27 -20.40 7.93 25.70
N LYS A 28 -19.55 7.95 26.72
CA LYS A 28 -18.57 6.89 26.99
C LYS A 28 -19.23 5.88 27.92
N VAL A 29 -19.59 4.72 27.38
CA VAL A 29 -20.01 3.58 28.21
C VAL A 29 -18.84 3.17 29.10
N ALA A 30 -19.08 3.08 30.40
CA ALA A 30 -18.06 2.61 31.34
C ALA A 30 -17.89 1.09 31.19
N LEU A 31 -16.67 0.64 30.87
CA LEU A 31 -16.32 -0.78 30.84
C LEU A 31 -16.37 -1.37 32.26
N LYS A 32 -16.82 -2.62 32.38
CA LYS A 32 -16.82 -3.35 33.66
C LYS A 32 -15.37 -3.54 34.15
N PRO A 33 -15.13 -3.61 35.48
CA PRO A 33 -13.80 -3.92 36.01
C PRO A 33 -13.23 -5.22 35.41
N GLY A 34 -12.00 -5.17 34.89
CA GLY A 34 -11.36 -6.32 34.24
C GLY A 34 -11.65 -6.50 32.74
N HIS A 35 -12.30 -5.53 32.09
CA HIS A 35 -12.52 -5.53 30.63
C HIS A 35 -11.82 -4.39 29.89
N SER A 36 -10.63 -3.98 30.35
CA SER A 36 -9.80 -3.03 29.60
C SER A 36 -9.19 -3.66 28.35
N LEU A 37 -8.64 -2.84 27.45
CA LEU A 37 -7.88 -3.32 26.29
C LEU A 37 -6.68 -4.21 26.69
N MET A 38 -6.06 -3.97 27.85
CA MET A 38 -4.97 -4.82 28.36
C MET A 38 -5.48 -6.15 28.88
N ASP A 39 -6.69 -6.19 29.44
CA ASP A 39 -7.34 -7.44 29.83
C ASP A 39 -7.72 -8.27 28.61
N TRP A 40 -8.22 -7.62 27.54
CA TRP A 40 -8.47 -8.26 26.25
C TRP A 40 -7.19 -8.87 25.66
N ILE A 41 -6.08 -8.13 25.61
CA ILE A 41 -4.81 -8.65 25.07
C ILE A 41 -4.31 -9.87 25.87
N ARG A 42 -4.50 -9.88 27.20
CA ARG A 42 -4.18 -11.04 28.05
C ARG A 42 -5.12 -12.22 27.80
N PHE A 43 -6.42 -11.96 27.66
CA PHE A 43 -7.43 -12.98 27.39
C PHE A 43 -7.24 -13.63 26.01
N ALA A 44 -7.04 -12.84 24.96
CA ALA A 44 -6.80 -13.32 23.60
C ALA A 44 -5.53 -14.19 23.50
N LYS A 45 -4.49 -13.88 24.28
CA LYS A 45 -3.24 -14.66 24.34
C LYS A 45 -3.27 -15.83 25.33
N SER A 46 -4.43 -16.18 25.89
CA SER A 46 -4.55 -17.28 26.86
C SER A 46 -4.47 -18.69 26.26
N GLY A 47 -4.37 -18.81 24.92
CA GLY A 47 -4.34 -20.10 24.22
C GLY A 47 -5.69 -20.81 24.12
N LYS A 48 -6.78 -20.18 24.58
CA LYS A 48 -8.15 -20.64 24.34
C LYS A 48 -8.52 -20.43 22.87
N ASP A 49 -9.22 -21.40 22.30
CA ASP A 49 -9.83 -21.27 20.98
C ASP A 49 -11.00 -20.27 21.05
N LEU A 50 -10.79 -19.06 20.51
CA LEU A 50 -11.81 -18.01 20.42
C LEU A 50 -12.67 -18.11 19.15
N THR A 51 -12.32 -19.02 18.23
CA THR A 51 -13.07 -19.27 16.98
C THR A 51 -14.13 -20.35 17.16
N GLY A 52 -13.83 -21.36 17.99
CA GLY A 52 -14.58 -22.62 18.08
C GLY A 52 -14.20 -23.65 17.00
N LEU A 53 -13.30 -23.30 16.09
CA LEU A 53 -12.92 -24.08 14.91
C LEU A 53 -11.58 -24.80 15.04
N ARG A 54 -10.96 -24.79 16.22
CA ARG A 54 -9.66 -25.41 16.55
C ARG A 54 -8.54 -24.99 15.57
N GLY A 55 -8.53 -23.70 15.22
CA GLY A 55 -7.54 -23.10 14.31
C GLY A 55 -7.79 -23.36 12.82
N ARG A 56 -8.95 -23.90 12.43
CA ARG A 56 -9.35 -24.01 11.01
C ARG A 56 -10.00 -22.72 10.54
N LEU A 57 -9.46 -22.14 9.47
CA LEU A 57 -10.12 -21.05 8.73
C LEU A 57 -11.09 -21.64 7.71
N ILE A 58 -12.31 -21.11 7.65
CA ILE A 58 -13.37 -21.57 6.74
C ILE A 58 -13.78 -20.48 5.73
N GLU A 59 -14.38 -20.90 4.63
CA GLU A 59 -15.15 -20.00 3.77
C GLU A 59 -16.59 -19.94 4.31
N VAL A 60 -17.03 -18.75 4.69
CA VAL A 60 -18.32 -18.49 5.35
C VAL A 60 -19.28 -17.92 4.30
N THR A 61 -20.44 -18.51 4.09
CA THR A 61 -21.45 -17.90 3.20
C THR A 61 -22.23 -16.80 3.92
N GLN A 62 -22.93 -15.94 3.18
CA GLN A 62 -23.76 -14.90 3.79
C GLN A 62 -24.86 -15.48 4.69
N GLU A 63 -25.40 -16.64 4.27
CA GLU A 63 -26.43 -17.39 5.00
C GLU A 63 -25.89 -18.07 6.26
N GLU A 64 -24.61 -18.45 6.28
CA GLU A 64 -23.94 -18.95 7.49
C GLU A 64 -23.70 -17.80 8.48
N LEU A 65 -23.12 -16.70 8.00
CA LEU A 65 -22.84 -15.52 8.82
C LEU A 65 -24.11 -15.04 9.56
N GLN A 66 -25.26 -15.02 8.90
CA GLN A 66 -26.55 -14.59 9.47
C GLN A 66 -27.05 -15.41 10.66
N LYS A 67 -26.56 -16.64 10.86
CA LYS A 67 -26.93 -17.48 12.02
C LYS A 67 -26.30 -16.98 13.32
N HIS A 68 -25.10 -16.40 13.23
CA HIS A 68 -24.29 -15.97 14.36
C HIS A 68 -24.59 -14.51 14.74
N ASN A 69 -25.84 -14.25 15.14
CA ASN A 69 -26.37 -12.90 15.37
C ASN A 69 -26.77 -12.60 16.84
N SER A 70 -26.35 -13.44 17.80
CA SER A 70 -26.81 -13.38 19.19
C SER A 70 -25.67 -13.13 20.19
N ARG A 71 -25.95 -12.64 21.40
CA ARG A 71 -24.91 -12.36 22.42
C ARG A 71 -24.03 -13.58 22.76
N GLY A 72 -24.59 -14.79 22.70
CA GLY A 72 -23.86 -16.03 22.97
C GLY A 72 -23.17 -16.64 21.75
N ASP A 73 -23.45 -16.11 20.56
CA ASP A 73 -22.93 -16.58 19.28
C ASP A 73 -23.03 -15.44 18.25
N CYS A 74 -21.99 -14.61 18.21
CA CYS A 74 -21.92 -13.35 17.47
C CYS A 74 -20.70 -13.35 16.55
N TRP A 75 -20.94 -13.44 15.23
CA TRP A 75 -19.91 -13.22 14.22
C TRP A 75 -20.19 -11.93 13.47
N THR A 76 -19.14 -11.31 12.93
CA THR A 76 -19.27 -10.15 12.06
C THR A 76 -18.27 -10.23 10.91
N CYS A 77 -18.67 -9.81 9.71
CA CYS A 77 -17.74 -9.62 8.61
C CYS A 77 -17.24 -8.17 8.59
N ILE A 78 -15.93 -7.99 8.53
CA ILE A 78 -15.27 -6.70 8.32
C ILE A 78 -14.28 -6.87 7.16
N ARG A 79 -14.52 -6.13 6.07
CA ARG A 79 -13.75 -6.11 4.82
C ARG A 79 -13.52 -7.51 4.21
N GLY A 80 -14.56 -8.35 4.24
CA GLY A 80 -14.54 -9.71 3.70
C GLY A 80 -13.94 -10.78 4.62
N MET A 81 -13.47 -10.41 5.83
CA MET A 81 -12.98 -11.36 6.83
C MET A 81 -14.00 -11.49 7.96
N VAL A 82 -14.32 -12.73 8.35
CA VAL A 82 -15.31 -13.04 9.39
C VAL A 82 -14.61 -13.30 10.71
N TYR A 83 -15.11 -12.67 11.79
CA TYR A 83 -14.57 -12.78 13.14
C TYR A 83 -15.66 -13.23 14.12
N ASN A 84 -15.36 -14.19 14.99
CA ASN A 84 -16.18 -14.55 16.14
C ASN A 84 -15.94 -13.52 17.27
N VAL A 85 -16.79 -12.50 17.33
CA VAL A 85 -16.66 -11.39 18.30
C VAL A 85 -17.36 -11.67 19.63
N THR A 86 -18.03 -12.82 19.78
CA THR A 86 -18.64 -13.28 21.05
C THR A 86 -17.74 -13.05 22.28
N PRO A 87 -16.45 -13.43 22.28
CA PRO A 87 -15.60 -13.25 23.46
C PRO A 87 -15.18 -11.78 23.69
N TYR A 88 -15.34 -10.92 22.69
CA TYR A 88 -14.94 -9.51 22.70
C TYR A 88 -16.07 -8.55 23.12
N ILE A 89 -17.33 -9.00 23.15
CA ILE A 89 -18.52 -8.16 23.45
C ILE A 89 -18.32 -7.32 24.72
N ASP A 90 -17.94 -7.97 25.83
CA ASP A 90 -17.75 -7.30 27.12
C ASP A 90 -16.51 -6.38 27.18
N TYR A 91 -15.60 -6.46 26.21
CA TYR A 91 -14.38 -5.65 26.09
C TYR A 91 -14.52 -4.49 25.07
N HIS A 92 -15.62 -4.40 24.34
CA HIS A 92 -15.81 -3.39 23.30
C HIS A 92 -15.98 -1.97 23.90
N PRO A 93 -15.11 -0.99 23.58
CA PRO A 93 -15.19 0.35 24.18
C PRO A 93 -16.44 1.15 23.84
N GLY A 94 -17.19 0.78 22.80
CA GLY A 94 -18.49 1.35 22.46
C GLY A 94 -19.68 0.69 23.19
N GLY A 95 -19.43 -0.32 24.03
CA GLY A 95 -20.46 -1.11 24.70
C GLY A 95 -21.03 -2.26 23.84
N GLU A 96 -21.79 -3.13 24.50
CA GLU A 96 -22.44 -4.31 23.90
C GLU A 96 -23.45 -3.92 22.81
N GLU A 97 -24.31 -2.95 23.07
CA GLU A 97 -25.36 -2.50 22.13
C GLU A 97 -24.81 -2.05 20.78
N GLU A 98 -23.67 -1.34 20.76
CA GLU A 98 -23.08 -0.85 19.51
C GLU A 98 -22.42 -1.98 18.71
N LEU A 99 -21.83 -2.98 19.39
CA LEU A 99 -21.25 -4.13 18.72
C LEU A 99 -22.33 -5.08 18.19
N MET A 100 -23.44 -5.26 18.91
CA MET A 100 -24.53 -6.14 18.50
C MET A 100 -25.25 -5.67 17.23
N LYS A 101 -25.15 -4.38 16.84
CA LYS A 101 -25.59 -3.90 15.52
C LYS A 101 -24.83 -4.52 14.35
N ALA A 102 -23.62 -5.04 14.59
CA ALA A 102 -22.77 -5.70 13.61
C ALA A 102 -22.92 -7.23 13.57
N ALA A 103 -23.79 -7.80 14.43
CA ALA A 103 -23.97 -9.23 14.60
C ALA A 103 -24.63 -9.88 13.37
N GLY A 104 -24.04 -10.95 12.85
CA GLY A 104 -24.54 -11.74 11.72
C GLY A 104 -24.53 -11.04 10.36
N ILE A 105 -23.82 -9.92 10.21
CA ILE A 105 -23.80 -9.13 8.96
C ILE A 105 -22.38 -8.73 8.53
N ASP A 106 -22.25 -8.28 7.27
CA ASP A 106 -21.10 -7.46 6.87
C ASP A 106 -21.28 -6.05 7.43
N ALA A 107 -20.50 -5.77 8.47
CA ALA A 107 -20.52 -4.52 9.19
C ALA A 107 -19.41 -3.57 8.73
N THR A 108 -18.79 -3.80 7.56
CA THR A 108 -17.71 -2.94 7.03
C THR A 108 -18.09 -1.46 7.04
N ASP A 109 -19.30 -1.12 6.59
CA ASP A 109 -19.75 0.27 6.53
C ASP A 109 -20.04 0.85 7.92
N LEU A 110 -20.58 0.07 8.86
CA LEU A 110 -20.79 0.49 10.26
C LEU A 110 -19.43 0.73 10.94
N PHE A 111 -18.49 -0.18 10.74
CA PHE A 111 -17.13 -0.09 11.22
C PHE A 111 -16.39 1.11 10.63
N ASP A 112 -16.47 1.34 9.32
CA ASP A 112 -15.78 2.46 8.65
C ASP A 112 -16.44 3.83 8.90
N GLN A 113 -17.62 3.89 9.53
CA GLN A 113 -18.20 5.14 10.04
C GLN A 113 -17.60 5.54 11.40
N VAL A 114 -17.55 4.60 12.36
CA VAL A 114 -17.17 4.90 13.76
C VAL A 114 -15.69 4.59 14.05
N HIS A 115 -15.17 3.49 13.49
CA HIS A 115 -13.92 2.83 13.85
C HIS A 115 -12.88 2.78 12.72
N ARG A 116 -13.04 3.58 11.65
CA ARG A 116 -12.16 3.66 10.45
C ARG A 116 -10.64 3.59 10.68
N TRP A 117 -10.17 4.04 11.85
CA TRP A 117 -8.75 4.13 12.21
C TRP A 117 -8.30 3.09 13.26
N VAL A 118 -9.22 2.27 13.75
CA VAL A 118 -8.95 1.21 14.74
C VAL A 118 -8.35 -0.01 14.04
N ASN A 119 -7.26 -0.54 14.58
CA ASN A 119 -6.63 -1.77 14.10
C ASN A 119 -7.36 -3.01 14.64
N TYR A 120 -8.56 -3.28 14.12
CA TYR A 120 -9.35 -4.45 14.50
C TYR A 120 -8.64 -5.76 14.15
N GLU A 121 -7.82 -5.81 13.09
CA GLU A 121 -7.11 -7.03 12.69
C GLU A 121 -6.12 -7.51 13.75
N SER A 122 -5.40 -6.58 14.39
CA SER A 122 -4.52 -6.89 15.54
C SER A 122 -5.33 -7.28 16.79
N MET A 123 -6.48 -6.64 17.01
CA MET A 123 -7.31 -6.87 18.19
C MET A 123 -8.11 -8.18 18.11
N LEU A 124 -8.63 -8.54 16.94
CA LEU A 124 -9.50 -9.69 16.70
C LEU A 124 -8.77 -10.84 15.99
N LYS A 125 -7.44 -10.80 15.87
CA LYS A 125 -6.63 -11.80 15.18
C LYS A 125 -6.98 -13.25 15.58
N GLU A 126 -7.05 -13.49 16.88
CA GLU A 126 -7.32 -14.82 17.44
C GLU A 126 -8.81 -15.22 17.36
N CYS A 127 -9.69 -14.28 16.99
CA CYS A 127 -11.12 -14.49 16.73
C CYS A 127 -11.42 -14.78 15.24
N LEU A 128 -10.41 -14.84 14.36
CA LEU A 128 -10.63 -14.95 12.92
C LEU A 128 -11.22 -16.32 12.54
N VAL A 129 -12.46 -16.33 12.05
CA VAL A 129 -13.17 -17.51 11.54
C VAL A 129 -12.75 -17.83 10.10
N GLY A 130 -12.56 -16.82 9.27
CA GLY A 130 -12.16 -17.01 7.87
C GLY A 130 -12.65 -15.90 6.94
N ARG A 131 -13.07 -16.27 5.73
CA ARG A 131 -13.40 -15.31 4.65
C ARG A 131 -14.86 -15.44 4.22
N LEU A 132 -15.52 -14.31 3.95
CA LEU A 132 -16.86 -14.28 3.38
C LEU A 132 -16.84 -14.71 1.90
N ALA A 133 -17.70 -15.65 1.53
CA ALA A 133 -17.80 -16.23 0.20
C ALA A 133 -18.38 -15.23 -0.81
N THR A 134 -17.65 -14.90 -1.87
CA THR A 134 -18.18 -14.10 -2.98
C THR A 134 -18.83 -15.01 -4.02
N LYS A 135 -20.15 -14.92 -4.17
CA LYS A 135 -20.93 -15.74 -5.11
C LYS A 135 -20.49 -15.52 -6.56
N ALA A 136 -19.73 -16.47 -7.11
CA ALA A 136 -19.23 -16.40 -8.48
C ALA A 136 -20.37 -16.55 -9.50
N ALA A 137 -20.52 -15.58 -10.40
CA ALA A 137 -21.45 -15.69 -11.52
C ALA A 137 -20.92 -16.72 -12.54
N ALA A 138 -21.75 -17.73 -12.86
CA ALA A 138 -21.34 -18.85 -13.71
C ALA A 138 -21.08 -18.42 -15.16
N ALA A 139 -20.00 -18.96 -15.76
CA ALA A 139 -19.66 -18.73 -17.15
C ALA A 139 -20.50 -19.61 -18.09
N HIS A 140 -21.19 -18.99 -19.05
CA HIS A 140 -21.84 -19.73 -20.14
C HIS A 140 -20.87 -20.00 -21.30
N LYS A 141 -20.87 -21.25 -21.79
CA LYS A 141 -20.04 -21.72 -22.90
C LYS A 141 -20.38 -21.00 -24.21
N ALA A 142 -19.35 -20.77 -25.03
CA ALA A 142 -19.50 -20.26 -26.39
C ALA A 142 -19.81 -21.39 -27.40
N ALA A 143 -20.71 -21.11 -28.35
CA ALA A 143 -20.81 -21.80 -29.64
C ALA A 143 -21.39 -20.82 -30.69
N THR A 144 -20.68 -20.65 -31.80
CA THR A 144 -21.08 -19.98 -33.06
C THR A 144 -21.43 -21.04 -34.13
N PRO A 145 -21.91 -20.74 -35.36
CA PRO A 145 -22.03 -19.46 -36.09
C PRO A 145 -23.51 -18.99 -36.24
N ALA A 146 -23.97 -18.07 -37.10
CA ALA A 146 -23.35 -17.33 -38.23
C ALA A 146 -24.01 -15.93 -38.43
N SER A 147 -23.55 -15.18 -39.45
CA SER A 147 -24.22 -13.98 -40.00
C SER A 147 -24.91 -14.30 -41.35
N PRO A 148 -25.93 -13.54 -41.77
CA PRO A 148 -25.65 -12.36 -42.60
C PRO A 148 -26.51 -11.10 -42.34
N THR A 149 -25.91 -9.96 -42.72
CA THR A 149 -26.45 -8.65 -43.17
C THR A 149 -27.85 -8.16 -42.76
N GLY A 150 -27.89 -7.00 -42.09
CA GLY A 150 -29.08 -6.14 -41.98
C GLY A 150 -28.74 -4.76 -41.39
N LEU A 151 -28.96 -3.68 -42.14
CA LEU A 151 -28.72 -2.30 -41.69
C LEU A 151 -29.97 -1.72 -41.01
N ALA A 152 -29.86 -1.33 -39.74
CA ALA A 152 -30.88 -0.60 -38.98
C ALA A 152 -30.22 0.28 -37.88
N PRO A 153 -30.85 1.39 -37.44
CA PRO A 153 -30.18 2.48 -36.74
C PRO A 153 -29.91 2.20 -35.23
N PRO A 154 -28.99 2.97 -34.59
CA PRO A 154 -28.57 2.70 -33.21
C PRO A 154 -29.64 3.07 -32.18
N ALA A 155 -30.32 2.07 -31.64
CA ALA A 155 -31.18 2.22 -30.47
C ALA A 155 -30.37 2.18 -29.16
N ALA A 156 -30.68 3.12 -28.26
CA ALA A 156 -30.42 3.12 -26.82
C ALA A 156 -29.05 2.62 -26.31
N VAL A 157 -28.24 3.57 -25.83
CA VAL A 157 -27.08 3.31 -24.96
C VAL A 157 -27.51 2.42 -23.78
N PRO A 158 -26.91 1.23 -23.56
CA PRO A 158 -27.22 0.42 -22.39
C PRO A 158 -26.80 1.17 -21.11
N PRO A 159 -27.52 0.96 -19.98
CA PRO A 159 -27.22 1.64 -18.72
C PRO A 159 -25.76 1.41 -18.32
N PRO A 160 -25.13 2.36 -17.60
CA PRO A 160 -23.71 2.28 -17.30
C PRO A 160 -23.39 0.96 -16.61
N SER A 161 -22.61 0.12 -17.29
CA SER A 161 -22.10 -1.12 -16.73
C SER A 161 -21.46 -0.85 -15.38
N ASN A 162 -21.70 -1.72 -14.41
CA ASN A 162 -21.16 -1.57 -13.06
C ASN A 162 -19.62 -1.66 -13.16
N ARG A 163 -18.97 -0.51 -13.32
CA ARG A 163 -17.56 -0.43 -13.76
C ARG A 163 -16.69 -0.84 -12.59
N ASP A 164 -16.26 -2.11 -12.60
CA ASP A 164 -15.22 -2.60 -11.71
C ASP A 164 -14.11 -1.53 -11.58
N PRO A 165 -13.90 -0.95 -10.37
CA PRO A 165 -12.97 0.16 -10.18
C PRO A 165 -11.51 -0.29 -10.27
N LYS A 166 -11.23 -1.60 -10.26
CA LYS A 166 -9.88 -2.16 -10.40
C LYS A 166 -9.28 -1.78 -11.76
N PRO A 167 -8.02 -1.32 -11.83
CA PRO A 167 -7.31 -1.20 -13.09
C PRO A 167 -7.26 -2.52 -13.84
N ARG A 168 -7.24 -2.46 -15.16
CA ARG A 168 -6.93 -3.63 -16.01
C ARG A 168 -5.59 -3.40 -16.69
N PHE A 169 -4.96 -4.46 -17.16
CA PHE A 169 -3.83 -4.36 -18.07
C PHE A 169 -4.04 -5.23 -19.32
N ASP A 170 -3.28 -4.92 -20.35
CA ASP A 170 -3.16 -5.69 -21.59
C ASP A 170 -1.74 -5.54 -22.11
N TRP A 171 -1.33 -6.34 -23.11
CA TRP A 171 0.00 -6.24 -23.70
C TRP A 171 -0.01 -6.53 -25.19
N PHE A 172 0.95 -5.94 -25.90
CA PHE A 172 1.20 -6.21 -27.31
C PHE A 172 2.70 -6.14 -27.59
N GLN A 173 3.12 -6.56 -28.78
CA GLN A 173 4.52 -6.58 -29.18
C GLN A 173 4.67 -6.14 -30.64
N THR A 174 5.86 -5.65 -30.96
CA THR A 174 6.38 -5.54 -32.32
C THR A 174 7.50 -6.57 -32.51
N ASP A 175 8.22 -6.52 -33.63
CA ASP A 175 9.42 -7.34 -33.83
C ASP A 175 10.57 -6.93 -32.90
N ALA A 176 10.59 -5.69 -32.41
CA ALA A 176 11.66 -5.13 -31.58
C ALA A 176 11.25 -4.83 -30.12
N THR A 177 9.96 -4.66 -29.83
CA THR A 177 9.48 -4.19 -28.52
C THR A 177 8.37 -5.06 -27.94
N VAL A 178 8.26 -5.04 -26.62
CA VAL A 178 7.09 -5.51 -25.87
C VAL A 178 6.53 -4.33 -25.08
N HIS A 179 5.21 -4.13 -25.18
CA HIS A 179 4.48 -3.05 -24.53
C HIS A 179 3.45 -3.63 -23.57
N LEU A 180 3.59 -3.30 -22.29
CA LEU A 180 2.58 -3.54 -21.25
C LEU A 180 1.77 -2.26 -21.03
N VAL A 181 0.45 -2.34 -21.12
CA VAL A 181 -0.46 -1.20 -20.97
C VAL A 181 -1.36 -1.38 -19.76
N VAL A 182 -1.28 -0.47 -18.79
CA VAL A 182 -2.21 -0.38 -17.66
C VAL A 182 -3.28 0.67 -17.95
N TYR A 183 -4.54 0.30 -17.78
CA TYR A 183 -5.70 1.18 -17.86
C TYR A 183 -6.26 1.38 -16.45
N ALA A 184 -5.97 2.52 -15.83
CA ALA A 184 -6.40 2.86 -14.47
C ALA A 184 -7.90 3.12 -14.33
N LYS A 185 -8.64 3.23 -15.46
CA LYS A 185 -10.07 3.59 -15.55
C LYS A 185 -10.42 4.96 -14.91
N ARG A 186 -9.42 5.78 -14.60
CA ARG A 186 -9.54 7.10 -13.92
C ARG A 186 -8.35 7.98 -14.27
N LYS A 187 -8.48 9.30 -14.12
CA LYS A 187 -7.35 10.24 -14.23
C LYS A 187 -6.26 9.87 -13.21
N ILE A 188 -5.02 9.83 -13.67
CA ILE A 188 -3.84 9.55 -12.82
C ILE A 188 -3.12 10.85 -12.44
N PRO A 189 -2.28 10.86 -11.39
CA PRO A 189 -1.35 11.97 -11.14
C PRO A 189 -0.34 12.10 -12.29
N SER A 190 0.13 13.33 -12.58
CA SER A 190 1.07 13.61 -13.68
C SER A 190 2.48 13.09 -13.44
N LEU A 191 2.95 13.04 -12.19
CA LEU A 191 4.28 12.54 -11.80
C LEU A 191 4.21 11.55 -10.63
N GLY A 192 5.21 10.67 -10.54
CA GLY A 192 5.47 9.80 -9.39
C GLY A 192 4.32 8.87 -8.97
N CYS A 193 3.35 8.62 -9.86
CA CYS A 193 2.29 7.65 -9.64
C CYS A 193 2.66 6.24 -10.11
N THR A 194 3.63 6.11 -11.01
CA THR A 194 4.10 4.83 -11.54
C THR A 194 5.53 4.59 -11.06
N THR A 195 5.81 3.37 -10.64
CA THR A 195 7.16 2.86 -10.40
C THR A 195 7.34 1.61 -11.25
N VAL A 196 8.47 1.49 -11.95
CA VAL A 196 8.82 0.28 -12.71
C VAL A 196 10.20 -0.16 -12.26
N ASP A 197 10.34 -1.46 -12.03
CA ASP A 197 11.59 -2.12 -11.71
C ASP A 197 11.71 -3.31 -12.69
N LEU A 198 12.75 -3.33 -13.53
CA LEU A 198 13.04 -4.40 -14.47
C LEU A 198 14.48 -4.90 -14.24
N GLN A 199 14.63 -6.11 -13.71
CA GLN A 199 15.94 -6.66 -13.35
C GLN A 199 15.94 -8.18 -13.57
N ALA A 200 16.99 -8.73 -14.20
CA ALA A 200 17.14 -10.17 -14.41
C ALA A 200 15.91 -10.87 -15.03
N GLY A 201 15.21 -10.17 -15.94
CA GLY A 201 13.98 -10.67 -16.58
C GLY A 201 12.71 -10.60 -15.72
N VAL A 202 12.78 -10.12 -14.49
CA VAL A 202 11.62 -9.85 -13.62
C VAL A 202 11.15 -8.40 -13.82
N LEU A 203 9.89 -8.25 -14.20
CA LEU A 203 9.21 -6.96 -14.33
C LEU A 203 8.24 -6.74 -13.17
N ARG A 204 8.44 -5.66 -12.42
CA ARG A 204 7.55 -5.16 -11.38
C ARG A 204 7.06 -3.76 -11.76
N VAL A 205 5.76 -3.59 -11.96
CA VAL A 205 5.12 -2.30 -12.25
C VAL A 205 4.10 -2.00 -11.16
N GLU A 206 4.26 -0.85 -10.51
CA GLU A 206 3.37 -0.41 -9.44
C GLU A 206 2.73 0.95 -9.75
N VAL A 207 1.38 0.98 -9.78
CA VAL A 207 0.61 2.18 -10.10
C VAL A 207 -0.21 2.63 -8.88
N LEU A 208 0.10 3.81 -8.38
CA LEU A 208 -0.51 4.43 -7.21
C LEU A 208 -1.74 5.27 -7.57
N LEU A 209 -2.92 4.81 -7.14
CA LEU A 209 -4.21 5.42 -7.45
C LEU A 209 -4.88 5.90 -6.16
N GLY A 210 -4.57 7.14 -5.75
CA GLY A 210 -5.11 7.73 -4.51
C GLY A 210 -4.61 7.00 -3.27
N LYS A 211 -5.50 6.25 -2.60
CA LYS A 211 -5.15 5.36 -1.46
C LYS A 211 -4.76 3.94 -1.88
N MET A 212 -5.01 3.55 -3.13
CA MET A 212 -4.78 2.20 -3.62
C MET A 212 -3.43 2.07 -4.34
N SER A 213 -2.92 0.85 -4.40
CA SER A 213 -1.80 0.43 -5.25
C SER A 213 -2.24 -0.71 -6.16
N PHE A 214 -1.91 -0.62 -7.45
CA PHE A 214 -2.09 -1.67 -8.43
C PHE A 214 -0.73 -2.25 -8.81
N MET A 215 -0.59 -3.57 -8.69
CA MET A 215 0.67 -4.27 -8.86
C MET A 215 0.61 -5.22 -10.06
N ILE A 216 1.61 -5.16 -10.93
CA ILE A 216 1.92 -6.19 -11.91
C ILE A 216 3.32 -6.70 -11.57
N HIS A 217 3.46 -8.01 -11.41
CA HIS A 217 4.71 -8.66 -11.08
C HIS A 217 4.84 -9.92 -11.94
N LEU A 218 5.88 -10.00 -12.78
CA LEU A 218 6.00 -11.00 -13.83
C LEU A 218 7.45 -11.42 -14.01
N CYS A 219 7.70 -12.73 -14.13
CA CYS A 219 8.90 -13.23 -14.80
C CYS A 219 8.63 -13.22 -16.30
N LEU A 220 9.34 -12.42 -17.08
CA LEU A 220 9.08 -12.24 -18.52
C LEU A 220 9.34 -13.52 -19.32
N ALA A 221 8.61 -13.68 -20.43
CA ALA A 221 8.67 -14.90 -21.24
C ALA A 221 9.97 -15.05 -22.04
N SER A 222 10.71 -13.96 -22.29
CA SER A 222 12.01 -13.99 -22.98
C SER A 222 12.86 -12.76 -22.58
N PRO A 223 14.17 -12.74 -22.87
CA PRO A 223 15.04 -11.63 -22.49
C PRO A 223 14.69 -10.30 -23.17
N VAL A 224 14.79 -9.24 -22.38
CA VAL A 224 14.66 -7.83 -22.80
C VAL A 224 15.91 -7.06 -22.39
N GLU A 225 16.20 -5.96 -23.07
CA GLU A 225 17.21 -5.00 -22.59
C GLU A 225 16.77 -4.44 -21.23
N GLU A 226 17.72 -4.18 -20.34
CA GLU A 226 17.44 -3.60 -19.01
C GLU A 226 17.13 -2.09 -19.07
N ASN A 227 16.60 -1.61 -20.21
CA ASN A 227 16.16 -0.23 -20.42
C ASN A 227 14.64 -0.21 -20.64
N VAL A 228 13.91 0.45 -19.75
CA VAL A 228 12.45 0.51 -19.80
C VAL A 228 11.94 1.95 -19.92
N ALA A 229 11.03 2.19 -20.86
CA ALA A 229 10.42 3.49 -21.08
C ALA A 229 8.95 3.50 -20.60
N VAL A 230 8.56 4.54 -19.87
CA VAL A 230 7.20 4.69 -19.33
C VAL A 230 6.54 5.93 -19.94
N HIS A 231 5.43 5.74 -20.64
CA HIS A 231 4.62 6.82 -21.22
C HIS A 231 3.22 6.84 -20.60
N SER A 232 2.78 8.00 -20.12
CA SER A 232 1.52 8.15 -19.38
C SER A 232 0.58 9.16 -20.06
N ALA A 233 -0.56 8.68 -20.58
CA ALA A 233 -1.65 9.54 -21.04
C ALA A 233 -2.57 9.87 -19.85
N VAL A 234 -2.17 10.92 -19.12
CA VAL A 234 -2.68 11.28 -17.78
C VAL A 234 -4.20 11.48 -17.74
N SER A 235 -4.77 12.14 -18.76
CA SER A 235 -6.20 12.45 -18.86
C SER A 235 -7.11 11.22 -18.95
N VAL A 236 -6.67 10.18 -19.67
CA VAL A 236 -7.41 8.94 -19.90
C VAL A 236 -6.99 7.80 -18.96
N GLY A 237 -5.95 8.00 -18.15
CA GLY A 237 -5.46 7.00 -17.21
C GLY A 237 -4.81 5.78 -17.86
N LYS A 238 -4.18 5.95 -19.03
CA LYS A 238 -3.39 4.91 -19.70
C LYS A 238 -1.91 5.10 -19.36
N ILE A 239 -1.26 4.05 -18.89
CA ILE A 239 0.19 3.98 -18.65
C ILE A 239 0.72 2.87 -19.56
N GLN A 240 1.78 3.15 -20.32
CA GLN A 240 2.41 2.21 -21.23
C GLN A 240 3.88 2.04 -20.86
N VAL A 241 4.24 0.84 -20.43
CA VAL A 241 5.60 0.40 -20.14
C VAL A 241 6.13 -0.29 -21.39
N THR A 242 7.28 0.13 -21.89
CA THR A 242 7.88 -0.34 -23.14
C THR A 242 9.27 -0.90 -22.86
N MET A 243 9.51 -2.12 -23.31
CA MET A 243 10.78 -2.86 -23.17
C MET A 243 11.26 -3.27 -24.56
N HIS A 244 12.57 -3.18 -24.80
CA HIS A 244 13.18 -3.66 -26.04
C HIS A 244 13.56 -5.13 -25.91
N LYS A 245 13.26 -5.94 -26.92
CA LYS A 245 13.59 -7.38 -26.93
C LYS A 245 15.06 -7.57 -27.28
N GLN A 246 15.75 -8.51 -26.63
CA GLN A 246 17.09 -8.92 -27.06
C GLN A 246 17.05 -9.77 -28.34
N THR A 247 15.94 -10.46 -28.61
CA THR A 247 15.72 -11.29 -29.81
C THR A 247 14.46 -10.88 -30.54
N LYS A 248 14.42 -11.05 -31.87
CA LYS A 248 13.24 -10.72 -32.71
C LYS A 248 12.11 -11.76 -32.64
N GLU A 249 12.08 -12.57 -31.58
CA GLU A 249 11.13 -13.67 -31.45
C GLU A 249 9.72 -13.16 -31.12
N LYS A 250 8.70 -13.90 -31.59
CA LYS A 250 7.30 -13.62 -31.29
C LYS A 250 6.89 -14.31 -29.99
N TRP A 251 6.68 -13.51 -28.94
CA TRP A 251 6.30 -13.99 -27.62
C TRP A 251 4.88 -14.57 -27.66
N LYS A 252 4.66 -15.74 -27.03
CA LYS A 252 3.34 -16.38 -26.94
C LYS A 252 2.54 -15.92 -25.72
N SER A 253 3.22 -15.40 -24.69
CA SER A 253 2.67 -14.77 -23.49
C SER A 253 3.63 -13.66 -23.04
N LEU A 254 3.19 -12.77 -22.15
CA LEU A 254 4.06 -11.74 -21.56
C LEU A 254 5.07 -12.34 -20.57
N GLY A 255 4.68 -13.40 -19.86
CA GLY A 255 5.47 -13.99 -18.78
C GLY A 255 4.62 -14.80 -17.81
N GLN A 256 5.25 -15.28 -16.75
CA GLN A 256 4.61 -15.99 -15.63
C GLN A 256 4.30 -15.02 -14.48
N PRO A 257 3.07 -15.00 -13.93
CA PRO A 257 2.72 -14.25 -12.72
C PRO A 257 3.60 -14.62 -11.53
N LEU A 258 4.08 -13.60 -10.81
CA LEU A 258 4.75 -13.75 -9.52
C LEU A 258 3.82 -13.33 -8.38
N GLU A 259 4.32 -13.35 -7.14
CA GLU A 259 3.56 -12.89 -5.98
C GLU A 259 3.03 -11.46 -6.16
N PHE A 260 1.83 -11.21 -5.61
CA PHE A 260 1.10 -9.94 -5.73
C PHE A 260 0.76 -9.48 -7.16
N HIS A 261 0.98 -10.31 -8.20
CA HIS A 261 0.57 -10.01 -9.57
C HIS A 261 -0.92 -9.70 -9.69
N ASN A 262 -1.26 -8.63 -10.43
CA ASN A 262 -2.62 -8.15 -10.67
C ASN A 262 -3.42 -7.91 -9.37
N THR A 263 -2.76 -7.54 -8.27
CA THR A 263 -3.43 -7.12 -7.03
C THR A 263 -3.80 -5.64 -7.06
N PHE A 264 -4.86 -5.27 -6.34
CA PHE A 264 -5.31 -3.89 -6.17
C PHE A 264 -5.71 -3.65 -4.71
N ILE A 265 -4.73 -3.27 -3.89
CA ILE A 265 -4.83 -3.22 -2.43
C ILE A 265 -4.64 -1.80 -1.91
N CYS A 266 -4.93 -1.54 -0.63
CA CYS A 266 -4.59 -0.26 -0.02
C CYS A 266 -3.05 -0.10 0.05
N LYS A 267 -2.56 1.12 -0.14
CA LYS A 267 -1.12 1.43 -0.02
C LYS A 267 -0.53 1.10 1.35
N LYS A 268 -1.36 0.98 2.40
CA LYS A 268 -0.94 0.62 3.75
C LYS A 268 -0.63 -0.87 3.90
N ASP A 269 -1.25 -1.69 3.07
CA ASP A 269 -1.21 -3.15 3.16
C ASP A 269 -0.20 -3.73 2.15
N ARG A 270 0.54 -2.85 1.45
CA ARG A 270 1.60 -3.21 0.51
C ARG A 270 2.84 -3.69 1.27
N ALA A 271 3.53 -4.70 0.74
CA ALA A 271 4.90 -4.97 1.12
C ALA A 271 5.80 -3.77 0.72
N LEU A 272 6.74 -3.40 1.59
CA LEU A 272 7.78 -2.42 1.26
C LEU A 272 8.76 -3.05 0.25
N PHE A 273 9.18 -2.29 -0.77
CA PHE A 273 10.06 -2.81 -1.83
C PHE A 273 11.29 -1.92 -2.00
N TYR A 274 12.38 -2.38 -1.39
CA TYR A 274 13.69 -1.73 -1.44
C TYR A 274 14.45 -2.10 -2.71
N ARG A 275 15.17 -1.13 -3.27
CA ARG A 275 16.11 -1.28 -4.41
C ARG A 275 17.52 -1.02 -3.95
N ASP A 276 18.47 -1.76 -4.50
CA ASP A 276 19.91 -1.53 -4.31
C ASP A 276 20.40 -0.37 -5.17
N CYS A 277 20.25 0.86 -4.69
CA CYS A 277 20.81 2.06 -5.33
C CYS A 277 22.33 2.13 -5.17
N VAL A 278 23.02 2.82 -6.09
CA VAL A 278 24.46 3.10 -5.98
C VAL A 278 24.67 4.53 -5.52
N LEU A 279 25.39 4.73 -4.41
CA LEU A 279 25.91 6.02 -3.99
C LEU A 279 27.03 6.45 -4.94
N ALA A 280 26.71 7.38 -5.83
CA ALA A 280 27.59 7.88 -6.89
C ALA A 280 28.64 8.87 -6.37
N SER A 281 28.20 9.81 -5.53
CA SER A 281 29.06 10.85 -4.97
C SER A 281 28.49 11.40 -3.66
N LYS A 282 29.41 12.01 -2.89
CA LYS A 282 29.12 12.83 -1.71
C LYS A 282 29.82 14.16 -1.90
N ALA A 283 29.10 15.26 -1.76
CA ALA A 283 29.66 16.61 -1.75
C ALA A 283 29.41 17.26 -0.39
N GLU A 284 30.40 17.94 0.18
CA GLU A 284 30.20 18.73 1.39
C GLU A 284 29.43 20.01 1.05
N VAL A 285 28.37 20.29 1.82
CA VAL A 285 27.59 21.54 1.74
C VAL A 285 27.99 22.48 2.88
N ASN A 286 28.28 21.93 4.06
CA ASN A 286 28.89 22.60 5.20
C ASN A 286 29.47 21.56 6.18
N HIS A 287 30.11 22.05 7.24
CA HIS A 287 30.79 21.29 8.31
C HIS A 287 30.07 20.04 8.87
N ASN A 288 28.75 19.91 8.72
CA ASN A 288 28.02 18.69 9.07
C ASN A 288 26.91 18.30 8.10
N SER A 289 26.85 18.86 6.88
CA SER A 289 25.80 18.55 5.90
C SER A 289 26.42 18.14 4.57
N GLN A 290 25.98 17.01 4.03
CA GLN A 290 26.46 16.49 2.75
C GLN A 290 25.30 16.27 1.78
N LEU A 291 25.58 16.48 0.50
CA LEU A 291 24.71 16.14 -0.62
C LEU A 291 25.13 14.77 -1.16
N PHE A 292 24.25 13.79 -1.04
CA PHE A 292 24.43 12.43 -1.55
C PHE A 292 23.72 12.30 -2.90
N ARG A 293 24.41 11.83 -3.93
CA ARG A 293 23.84 11.48 -5.24
C ARG A 293 23.68 9.96 -5.33
N LEU A 294 22.45 9.48 -5.51
CA LEU A 294 22.14 8.06 -5.66
C LEU A 294 21.66 7.77 -7.09
N HIS A 295 22.30 6.81 -7.74
CA HIS A 295 21.81 6.17 -8.97
C HIS A 295 20.84 5.03 -8.60
N PHE A 296 19.71 4.93 -9.30
CA PHE A 296 18.88 3.73 -9.25
C PHE A 296 19.53 2.57 -10.03
N PRO A 297 19.15 1.30 -9.75
CA PRO A 297 19.51 0.19 -10.63
C PRO A 297 19.08 0.45 -12.07
N GLN A 298 19.86 -0.04 -13.03
CA GLN A 298 19.42 -0.09 -14.42
C GLN A 298 18.06 -0.83 -14.52
N GLY A 299 17.19 -0.38 -15.42
CA GLY A 299 15.81 -0.86 -15.53
C GLY A 299 14.83 -0.29 -14.50
N THR A 300 15.27 0.58 -13.59
CA THR A 300 14.38 1.30 -12.65
C THR A 300 13.85 2.59 -13.26
N VAL A 301 12.53 2.82 -13.16
CA VAL A 301 11.88 4.12 -13.36
C VAL A 301 11.12 4.47 -12.10
N LEU A 302 11.67 5.40 -11.32
CA LEU A 302 11.10 5.91 -10.08
C LEU A 302 11.18 7.44 -10.07
N GLN A 303 10.06 8.09 -9.73
CA GLN A 303 10.01 9.53 -9.49
C GLN A 303 9.39 9.79 -8.12
N VAL A 304 10.05 10.62 -7.31
CA VAL A 304 9.53 11.06 -6.02
C VAL A 304 8.78 12.39 -6.20
N PRO A 305 7.46 12.47 -5.95
CA PRO A 305 6.74 13.74 -6.02
C PRO A 305 7.28 14.76 -5.02
N VAL A 306 7.20 16.05 -5.35
CA VAL A 306 7.55 17.14 -4.44
C VAL A 306 6.79 17.01 -3.11
N GLY A 307 7.49 17.18 -1.99
CA GLY A 307 6.95 17.03 -0.63
C GLY A 307 6.81 15.57 -0.15
N ARG A 308 7.35 14.59 -0.88
CA ARG A 308 7.43 13.18 -0.46
C ARG A 308 8.85 12.80 -0.01
N HIS A 309 8.92 11.78 0.84
CA HIS A 309 10.16 11.20 1.35
C HIS A 309 10.33 9.77 0.88
N VAL A 310 11.58 9.35 0.67
CA VAL A 310 12.01 7.96 0.46
C VAL A 310 12.48 7.36 1.79
N PHE A 311 12.46 6.03 1.90
CA PHE A 311 13.02 5.32 3.05
C PHE A 311 14.36 4.70 2.65
N LEU A 312 15.45 5.21 3.22
CA LEU A 312 16.75 4.56 3.10
C LEU A 312 16.87 3.45 4.15
N LYS A 313 17.43 2.33 3.72
CA LYS A 313 17.68 1.13 4.53
C LYS A 313 19.16 0.76 4.47
N ALA A 314 19.70 0.35 5.61
CA ALA A 314 21.05 -0.17 5.72
C ALA A 314 21.13 -1.24 6.81
N LEU A 315 21.94 -2.27 6.58
CA LEU A 315 22.31 -3.25 7.59
C LEU A 315 23.48 -2.68 8.41
N ILE A 316 23.23 -2.38 9.68
CA ILE A 316 24.20 -1.79 10.60
C ILE A 316 24.26 -2.66 11.85
N GLN A 317 25.41 -3.29 12.13
CA GLN A 317 25.57 -4.21 13.26
C GLN A 317 24.47 -5.31 13.26
N ASP A 318 24.35 -5.98 12.11
CA ASP A 318 23.37 -7.04 11.84
C ASP A 318 21.89 -6.66 12.05
N THR A 319 21.61 -5.36 12.17
CA THR A 319 20.26 -4.81 12.35
C THR A 319 19.87 -3.95 11.15
N ASP A 320 18.69 -4.19 10.60
CA ASP A 320 18.09 -3.34 9.57
C ASP A 320 17.67 -1.98 10.16
N VAL A 321 18.40 -0.93 9.81
CA VAL A 321 18.07 0.44 10.22
C VAL A 321 17.46 1.17 9.02
N VAL A 322 16.22 1.66 9.20
CA VAL A 322 15.48 2.40 8.17
C VAL A 322 15.25 3.85 8.61
N ARG A 323 15.47 4.83 7.73
CA ARG A 323 15.21 6.26 8.01
C ARG A 323 14.62 6.98 6.79
N PRO A 324 13.60 7.86 6.99
CA PRO A 324 13.02 8.64 5.91
C PRO A 324 13.88 9.86 5.57
N TYR A 325 14.00 10.17 4.27
CA TYR A 325 14.68 11.37 3.77
C TYR A 325 13.89 11.99 2.61
N THR A 326 13.82 13.32 2.58
CA THR A 326 13.16 14.08 1.52
C THR A 326 14.18 14.42 0.43
N PRO A 327 13.96 14.03 -0.84
CA PRO A 327 14.84 14.42 -1.93
C PRO A 327 14.84 15.92 -2.20
N VAL A 328 15.99 16.41 -2.67
CA VAL A 328 16.21 17.80 -3.07
C VAL A 328 16.53 17.89 -4.56
N GLY A 329 16.44 19.09 -5.14
CA GLY A 329 17.00 19.35 -6.47
C GLY A 329 18.53 19.37 -6.43
N GLN A 330 19.18 19.09 -7.56
CA GLN A 330 20.64 19.16 -7.71
C GLN A 330 21.20 20.56 -7.42
N SER A 331 20.44 21.61 -7.74
CA SER A 331 20.79 23.01 -7.49
C SER A 331 19.54 23.83 -7.17
N LEU A 332 19.73 24.94 -6.44
CA LEU A 332 18.71 25.98 -6.23
C LEU A 332 18.71 27.03 -7.36
N VAL A 333 19.77 27.08 -8.17
CA VAL A 333 19.80 27.92 -9.38
C VAL A 333 18.94 27.25 -10.45
N ALA A 334 18.02 28.00 -11.05
CA ALA A 334 17.19 27.50 -12.13
C ALA A 334 18.07 27.01 -13.29
N ALA A 335 18.13 25.69 -13.48
CA ALA A 335 18.92 25.09 -14.54
C ALA A 335 18.38 25.51 -15.91
N SER A 336 19.15 26.33 -16.63
CA SER A 336 18.91 26.62 -18.04
C SER A 336 19.02 25.32 -18.84
N HIS A 337 17.87 24.82 -19.30
CA HIS A 337 17.68 23.71 -20.24
C HIS A 337 18.89 22.77 -20.47
N HIS A 338 19.14 21.87 -19.52
CA HIS A 338 19.93 20.68 -19.79
C HIS A 338 19.02 19.46 -19.94
N SER A 339 19.18 18.83 -21.08
CA SER A 339 18.51 17.60 -21.52
C SER A 339 19.16 16.36 -20.89
N SER A 340 18.57 15.20 -21.18
CA SER A 340 18.96 13.83 -20.76
C SER A 340 18.37 13.33 -19.45
N GLN A 341 18.24 12.00 -19.37
CA GLN A 341 17.37 11.26 -18.46
C GLN A 341 18.09 10.89 -17.15
N ASP A 342 18.79 11.83 -16.51
CA ASP A 342 19.49 11.54 -15.25
C ASP A 342 18.45 11.33 -14.13
N SER A 343 18.08 10.07 -13.90
CA SER A 343 17.05 9.62 -12.96
C SER A 343 17.51 9.68 -11.50
N ASP A 344 18.41 10.59 -11.18
CA ASP A 344 19.20 10.53 -9.95
C ASP A 344 18.48 11.13 -8.77
N LEU A 345 18.71 10.53 -7.60
CA LEU A 345 18.16 11.00 -6.36
C LEU A 345 19.21 11.75 -5.53
N TYR A 346 18.96 13.03 -5.31
CA TYR A 346 19.79 13.87 -4.47
C TYR A 346 19.19 13.98 -3.06
N LEU A 347 19.98 13.67 -2.04
CA LEU A 347 19.58 13.79 -0.63
C LEU A 347 20.57 14.71 0.10
N MET A 348 20.09 15.82 0.66
CA MET A 348 20.90 16.66 1.55
C MET A 348 20.68 16.22 3.00
N ILE A 349 21.72 15.66 3.62
CA ILE A 349 21.61 15.00 4.93
C ILE A 349 22.64 15.60 5.89
N LYS A 350 22.15 16.02 7.05
CA LYS A 350 22.98 16.40 8.19
C LYS A 350 23.53 15.16 8.89
N VAL A 351 24.84 15.09 9.00
CA VAL A 351 25.59 14.04 9.69
C VAL A 351 25.64 14.36 11.17
N TYR A 352 25.26 13.39 12.00
CA TYR A 352 25.33 13.48 13.46
C TYR A 352 26.38 12.46 13.94
N PRO A 353 27.45 12.87 14.66
CA PRO A 353 28.51 11.96 15.09
C PRO A 353 28.02 10.76 15.92
N ASP A 354 26.99 10.99 16.73
CA ASP A 354 26.33 9.98 17.58
C ASP A 354 25.12 9.31 16.90
N GLY A 355 24.77 9.75 15.68
CA GLY A 355 23.63 9.24 14.94
C GLY A 355 23.96 7.96 14.17
N VAL A 356 23.46 6.81 14.64
CA VAL A 356 23.71 5.47 14.07
C VAL A 356 23.66 5.45 12.54
N PHE A 357 22.55 5.90 11.93
CA PHE A 357 22.36 5.83 10.48
C PHE A 357 23.20 6.86 9.71
N THR A 358 23.30 8.09 10.20
CA THR A 358 23.98 9.18 9.48
C THR A 358 25.50 9.08 9.60
N LYS A 359 26.02 8.50 10.70
CA LYS A 359 27.41 8.08 10.83
C LYS A 359 27.77 6.98 9.82
N TYR A 360 26.93 5.94 9.71
CA TYR A 360 27.09 4.89 8.71
C TYR A 360 27.10 5.47 7.28
N LEU A 361 26.08 6.27 6.95
CA LEU A 361 25.94 6.90 5.62
C LEU A 361 27.14 7.80 5.26
N ASN A 362 27.70 8.54 6.23
CA ASN A 362 28.93 9.31 6.03
C ASN A 362 30.16 8.40 5.82
N SER A 363 30.25 7.27 6.54
CA SER A 363 31.36 6.32 6.43
C SER A 363 31.35 5.50 5.14
N LEU A 364 30.20 5.35 4.48
CA LEU A 364 30.09 4.65 3.20
C LEU A 364 31.04 5.26 2.16
N ARG A 365 31.86 4.41 1.56
CA ARG A 365 32.52 4.71 0.28
C ARG A 365 31.46 4.67 -0.83
N VAL A 366 31.78 5.21 -2.01
CA VAL A 366 30.98 5.05 -3.24
C VAL A 366 30.64 3.56 -3.40
N GLY A 367 29.35 3.20 -3.46
CA GLY A 367 28.88 1.83 -3.25
C GLY A 367 27.37 1.72 -2.94
N THR A 368 26.87 0.53 -2.65
CA THR A 368 25.43 0.22 -2.64
C THR A 368 24.68 0.67 -1.37
N LEU A 369 23.42 1.08 -1.50
CA LEU A 369 22.50 1.52 -0.45
C LEU A 369 21.05 1.13 -0.80
N GLN A 370 20.26 0.63 0.16
CA GLN A 370 18.87 0.24 -0.12
C GLN A 370 17.87 1.40 0.01
N LEU A 371 16.91 1.47 -0.93
CA LEU A 371 15.90 2.55 -1.01
C LEU A 371 14.49 2.02 -1.36
N ASP A 372 13.52 2.28 -0.49
CA ASP A 372 12.08 2.21 -0.80
C ASP A 372 11.50 3.63 -1.03
N ARG A 373 10.42 3.67 -1.80
CA ARG A 373 9.71 4.86 -2.27
C ARG A 373 8.68 5.38 -1.24
N PRO A 374 8.02 6.53 -1.51
CA PRO A 374 7.02 7.13 -0.61
C PRO A 374 5.68 6.40 -0.43
#